data_AF-E8ND52-F1
#
_entry.id   AF-E8ND52-F1
#
_cell.length_a   1.000
_cell.length_b   1.000
_cell.length_c   1.000
_cell.angle_alpha   90.00
_cell.angle_beta   90.00
_cell.angle_gamma   90.00
#
_symmetry.space_group_name_H-M   'P 1'
#
loop_
_entity.id
_entity.type
_entity.pdbx_description
1 polymer ?
#
loop_
_entity_poly.entity_id
_entity_poly.type
_entity_poly.pdbx_seq_one_letter_code
_entity_poly.pdbx_strand_id
1 'polypeptide(L)'
;MTCSRPTFAEITEWVADYEKHDHVAHATVHVLPQEDPEHLESGIVAVHLNHGPASIYLNVDCDRKWTAALTERSGEFPLSGGHLIALGEELLTTGRLCEYLQSRTD
;
A
#
# COMPACT_ATOMS: atom_id res chain seq x y z
N MET A 1 -12.26 23.43 0.64
CA MET A 1 -10.85 23.16 0.93
C MET A 1 -10.24 22.66 -0.36
N THR A 2 -9.06 23.14 -0.75
CA THR A 2 -8.35 22.60 -1.92
C THR A 2 -7.83 21.22 -1.56
N CYS A 3 -8.26 20.19 -2.30
CA CYS A 3 -7.75 18.84 -2.14
C CYS A 3 -6.25 18.85 -2.46
N SER A 4 -5.42 18.47 -1.49
CA SER A 4 -3.95 18.48 -1.61
C SER A 4 -3.42 17.10 -1.27
N ARG A 5 -3.39 16.22 -2.27
CA ARG A 5 -2.80 14.87 -2.17
C ARG A 5 -1.32 14.92 -2.54
N PRO A 6 -0.47 14.07 -1.94
CA PRO A 6 0.89 13.85 -2.42
C PRO A 6 0.91 13.48 -3.90
N THR A 7 1.88 14.01 -4.63
CA THR A 7 2.10 13.68 -6.03
C THR A 7 2.62 12.25 -6.18
N PHE A 8 2.43 11.66 -7.36
CA PHE A 8 2.99 10.37 -7.74
C PHE A 8 4.50 10.31 -7.52
N ALA A 9 5.22 11.41 -7.82
CA ALA A 9 6.65 11.51 -7.62
C ALA A 9 7.04 11.44 -6.12
N GLU A 10 6.33 12.18 -5.26
CA GLU A 10 6.55 12.14 -3.81
C GLU A 10 6.26 10.75 -3.24
N ILE A 11 5.13 10.13 -3.63
CA ILE A 11 4.79 8.78 -3.17
C ILE A 11 5.85 7.76 -3.62
N THR A 12 6.31 7.86 -4.87
CA THR A 12 7.36 6.98 -5.40
C THR A 12 8.68 7.13 -4.63
N GLU A 13 9.09 8.36 -4.34
CA GLU A 13 10.27 8.63 -3.54
C GLU A 13 10.15 8.04 -2.13
N TRP A 14 9.02 8.27 -1.46
CA TRP A 14 8.81 7.80 -0.10
C TRP A 14 8.78 6.28 -0.01
N VAL A 15 8.12 5.60 -0.95
CA VAL A 15 8.12 4.13 -1.02
C VAL A 15 9.54 3.60 -1.27
N ALA A 16 10.28 4.17 -2.22
CA ALA A 16 11.65 3.77 -2.49
C ALA A 16 12.58 3.99 -1.27
N ASP A 17 12.35 5.05 -0.50
CA ASP A 17 13.08 5.29 0.74
C ASP A 17 12.69 4.32 1.84
N TYR A 18 11.41 3.96 1.97
CA TYR A 18 10.96 2.94 2.91
C TYR A 18 11.62 1.58 2.61
N GLU A 19 11.63 1.15 1.35
CA GLU A 19 12.21 -0.13 0.91
C GLU A 19 13.73 -0.24 1.16
N LYS A 20 14.46 0.89 1.20
CA LYS A 20 15.89 0.90 1.54
C LYS A 20 16.15 0.66 3.02
N HIS A 21 15.25 1.09 3.89
CA HIS A 21 15.46 1.10 5.34
C HIS A 21 14.76 -0.06 6.06
N ASP A 22 13.57 -0.41 5.59
CA ASP A 22 12.79 -1.52 6.10
C ASP A 22 12.83 -2.61 5.03
N HIS A 23 13.34 -3.79 5.37
CA HIS A 23 13.26 -4.92 4.47
C HIS A 23 11.78 -5.26 4.26
N VAL A 24 11.20 -4.80 3.14
CA VAL A 24 9.92 -5.28 2.63
C VAL A 24 10.14 -6.72 2.12
N ALA A 25 10.49 -7.62 3.04
CA ALA A 25 11.07 -8.91 2.72
C ALA A 25 10.05 -9.90 2.13
N HIS A 26 8.76 -9.56 2.17
CA HIS A 26 7.71 -10.53 1.91
C HIS A 26 6.63 -10.07 0.95
N ALA A 27 6.50 -8.77 0.62
CA ALA A 27 5.48 -8.28 -0.31
C ALA A 27 6.10 -7.46 -1.45
N THR A 28 5.47 -7.47 -2.62
CA THR A 28 5.94 -6.68 -3.78
C THR A 28 5.16 -5.38 -3.85
N VAL A 29 5.85 -4.24 -3.82
CA VAL A 29 5.21 -2.91 -3.80
C VAL A 29 5.39 -2.20 -5.14
N HIS A 30 4.32 -1.57 -5.62
CA HIS A 30 4.31 -0.75 -6.83
C HIS A 30 3.57 0.55 -6.58
N VAL A 31 4.07 1.66 -7.11
CA VAL A 31 3.33 2.93 -7.18
C VAL A 31 2.75 3.06 -8.57
N LEU A 32 1.45 3.27 -8.66
CA LEU A 32 0.70 3.39 -9.91
C LEU A 32 0.11 4.80 -10.03
N PRO A 33 0.08 5.39 -11.24
CA PRO A 33 -0.66 6.62 -11.46
C PRO A 33 -2.15 6.40 -11.14
N GLN A 34 -2.78 7.38 -10.48
CA GLN A 34 -4.21 7.31 -10.22
C GLN A 34 -4.98 7.85 -11.44
N GLU A 35 -5.90 7.06 -11.99
CA GLU A 35 -6.84 7.50 -13.03
C GLU A 35 -7.99 8.32 -12.43
N ASP A 36 -7.65 9.37 -11.66
CA ASP A 36 -8.61 10.33 -11.12
C ASP A 36 -8.56 11.62 -11.95
N PRO A 37 -9.59 11.95 -12.74
CA PRO A 37 -9.61 13.15 -13.58
C PRO A 37 -9.42 14.45 -12.80
N GLU A 38 -9.76 14.46 -11.51
CA GLU A 38 -9.62 15.63 -10.64
C GLU A 38 -8.24 15.70 -9.96
N HIS A 39 -7.49 14.59 -9.94
CA HIS A 39 -6.21 14.45 -9.22
C HIS A 39 -5.18 13.63 -10.01
N LEU A 40 -4.98 13.99 -11.28
CA LEU A 40 -4.09 13.30 -12.24
C LEU A 40 -2.62 13.24 -11.80
N GLU A 41 -2.21 14.09 -10.86
CA GLU A 41 -0.84 14.16 -10.37
C GLU A 41 -0.58 13.19 -9.20
N SER A 42 -1.62 12.57 -8.62
CA SER A 42 -1.50 11.66 -7.47
C SER A 42 -1.25 10.21 -7.91
N GLY A 43 -0.82 9.38 -6.96
CA GLY A 43 -0.63 7.94 -7.16
C GLY A 43 -1.37 7.09 -6.13
N ILE A 44 -1.46 5.80 -6.42
CA ILE A 44 -1.93 4.75 -5.51
C ILE A 44 -0.79 3.74 -5.31
N VAL A 45 -0.65 3.21 -4.10
CA VAL A 45 0.33 2.15 -3.83
C VAL A 45 -0.36 0.79 -3.88
N ALA A 46 0.08 -0.08 -4.77
CA ALA A 46 -0.37 -1.45 -4.87
C ALA A 46 0.66 -2.38 -4.21
N VAL A 47 0.21 -3.18 -3.25
CA VAL A 47 1.02 -4.19 -2.56
C VAL A 47 0.49 -5.57 -2.93
N HIS A 48 1.30 -6.35 -3.62
CA HIS A 48 1.00 -7.74 -3.95
C HIS A 48 1.49 -8.66 -2.83
N LEU A 49 0.58 -9.45 -2.28
CA LEU A 49 0.87 -10.46 -1.27
C LEU A 49 1.46 -11.69 -1.98
N ASN A 50 2.68 -12.09 -1.64
CA ASN A 50 3.33 -13.25 -2.26
C ASN A 50 2.80 -14.58 -1.69
N HIS A 51 2.20 -14.55 -0.49
CA HIS A 51 1.65 -15.72 0.19
C HIS A 51 0.11 -15.75 0.23
N GLY A 52 -0.55 -14.83 -0.46
CA GLY A 52 -2.00 -14.78 -0.61
C GLY A 52 -2.44 -14.27 -1.99
N PRO A 53 -3.52 -14.80 -2.58
CA PRO A 53 -4.00 -14.37 -3.89
C PRO A 53 -4.81 -13.06 -3.77
N ALA A 54 -4.20 -12.03 -3.19
CA ALA A 54 -4.83 -10.74 -2.97
C ALA A 54 -3.80 -9.62 -3.11
N SER A 55 -4.32 -8.43 -3.42
CA SER A 55 -3.54 -7.21 -3.40
C SER A 55 -4.17 -6.25 -2.40
N ILE A 56 -3.33 -5.40 -1.82
CA ILE A 56 -3.76 -4.29 -0.96
C ILE A 56 -3.44 -3.00 -1.69
N TYR A 57 -4.42 -2.12 -1.78
CA TYR A 57 -4.25 -0.80 -2.35
C TYR A 57 -4.25 0.25 -1.25
N LEU A 58 -3.17 1.04 -1.15
CA LEU A 58 -3.09 2.17 -0.24
C LEU A 58 -3.43 3.44 -1.02
N ASN A 59 -4.47 4.13 -0.58
CA ASN A 59 -4.98 5.34 -1.21
C ASN A 59 -5.01 6.49 -0.21
N VAL A 60 -4.76 7.71 -0.68
CA VAL A 60 -4.83 8.94 0.10
C VAL A 60 -6.01 9.79 -0.36
N ASP A 61 -6.85 10.21 0.57
CA ASP A 61 -8.00 11.08 0.27
C ASP A 61 -7.65 12.58 0.33
N CYS A 62 -8.65 13.43 0.08
CA CYS A 62 -8.47 14.88 0.13
C CYS A 62 -8.24 15.43 1.54
N ASP A 63 -8.57 14.66 2.57
CA ASP A 63 -8.32 14.98 3.97
C ASP A 63 -6.93 14.48 4.40
N ARG A 64 -6.09 14.07 3.43
CA ARG A 64 -4.71 13.58 3.62
C ARG A 64 -4.64 12.31 4.47
N LYS A 65 -5.72 11.52 4.47
CA LYS A 65 -5.79 10.26 5.19
C LYS A 65 -5.50 9.08 4.29
N TRP A 66 -4.55 8.24 4.70
CA TRP A 66 -4.24 6.99 4.04
C TRP A 66 -5.17 5.88 4.50
N THR A 67 -5.63 5.07 3.56
CA THR A 67 -6.49 3.91 3.80
C THR A 67 -6.02 2.72 2.98
N ALA A 68 -6.15 1.53 3.54
CA ALA A 68 -5.81 0.28 2.88
C ALA A 68 -7.09 -0.46 2.46
N ALA A 69 -7.22 -0.76 1.17
CA ALA A 69 -8.26 -1.60 0.62
C ALA A 69 -7.68 -2.97 0.28
N LEU A 70 -8.04 -4.00 1.06
CA LEU A 70 -7.75 -5.39 0.76
C LEU A 70 -8.79 -5.91 -0.23
N THR A 71 -8.36 -6.46 -1.37
CA THR A 71 -9.29 -7.04 -2.34
C THR A 71 -10.06 -8.21 -1.73
N GLU A 72 -11.39 -8.14 -1.77
CA GLU A 72 -12.26 -9.22 -1.32
C GLU A 72 -12.00 -10.50 -2.12
N ARG A 73 -12.06 -11.64 -1.43
CA ARG A 73 -11.97 -12.97 -2.06
C ARG A 73 -13.32 -13.66 -2.02
N SER A 74 -13.75 -14.22 -3.16
CA SER A 74 -14.87 -15.15 -3.21
C SER A 74 -14.43 -16.57 -2.77
N GLY A 75 -14.57 -16.88 -1.48
CA GLY A 75 -14.44 -18.25 -0.93
C GLY A 75 -13.39 -18.42 0.17
N GLU A 76 -13.08 -19.68 0.53
CA GLU A 76 -12.09 -20.07 1.57
C GLU A 76 -10.68 -20.33 1.01
N PHE A 77 -9.64 -19.81 1.65
CA PHE A 77 -8.24 -19.92 1.19
C PHE A 77 -7.46 -20.76 2.20
N PRO A 78 -7.42 -22.09 2.03
CA PRO A 78 -6.73 -22.95 2.97
C PRO A 78 -5.22 -22.75 2.88
N LEU A 79 -4.60 -22.47 4.03
CA LEU A 79 -3.16 -22.24 4.18
C LEU A 79 -2.55 -23.22 5.17
N SER A 80 -1.30 -23.61 4.94
CA SER A 80 -0.48 -24.24 5.98
C SER A 80 -0.10 -23.20 7.04
N GLY A 81 0.28 -23.65 8.24
CA GLY A 81 0.69 -22.73 9.31
C GLY A 81 1.84 -21.79 8.91
N GLY A 82 2.83 -22.30 8.15
CA GLY A 82 3.93 -21.48 7.64
C GLY A 82 3.48 -20.39 6.66
N HIS A 83 2.57 -20.72 5.73
CA HIS A 83 2.02 -19.72 4.81
C HIS A 83 1.12 -18.70 5.51
N LEU A 84 0.38 -19.11 6.55
CA LEU A 84 -0.42 -18.19 7.35
C LEU A 84 0.46 -17.18 8.11
N ILE A 85 1.60 -17.62 8.66
CA ILE A 85 2.57 -16.74 9.30
C ILE A 85 3.15 -15.75 8.29
N ALA A 86 3.62 -16.22 7.14
CA ALA A 86 4.18 -15.37 6.09
C ALA A 86 3.18 -14.32 5.59
N LEU A 87 1.92 -14.72 5.38
CA LEU A 87 0.84 -13.78 5.03
C LEU A 87 0.62 -12.73 6.13
N GLY A 88 0.66 -13.12 7.41
CA GLY A 88 0.57 -12.18 8.54
C GLY A 88 1.71 -11.15 8.54
N GLU A 89 2.93 -11.57 8.20
CA GLU A 89 4.09 -10.69 8.07
C GLU A 89 3.94 -9.71 6.90
N GLU A 90 3.38 -10.14 5.77
CA GLU A 90 3.06 -9.26 4.65
C GLU A 90 2.01 -8.20 5.02
N LEU A 91 0.95 -8.60 5.73
CA LEU A 91 -0.09 -7.68 6.21
C LEU A 91 0.48 -6.66 7.20
N LEU A 92 1.33 -7.11 8.13
CA LEU A 92 2.02 -6.23 9.07
C LEU A 92 2.92 -5.22 8.35
N THR A 93 3.70 -5.69 7.38
CA THR A 93 4.59 -4.83 6.57
C THR A 93 3.81 -3.80 5.78
N THR A 94 2.68 -4.20 5.19
CA THR A 94 1.78 -3.30 4.46
C THR A 94 1.17 -2.24 5.39
N GLY A 95 0.76 -2.63 6.59
CA GLY A 95 0.26 -1.70 7.61
C GLY A 95 1.31 -0.67 8.02
N ARG A 96 2.57 -1.10 8.23
CA ARG A 96 3.68 -0.19 8.54
C ARG A 96 3.97 0.79 7.40
N LEU A 97 3.93 0.33 6.15
CA LEU A 97 4.07 1.21 4.99
C LEU A 97 2.94 2.27 4.96
N CYS A 98 1.69 1.87 5.23
CA CYS A 98 0.56 2.80 5.29
C CYS A 98 0.75 3.88 6.37
N GLU A 99 1.18 3.50 7.58
CA GLU A 99 1.47 4.44 8.67
C GLU A 99 2.66 5.35 8.34
N TYR A 100 3.70 4.81 7.69
CA TYR A 100 4.82 5.60 7.22
C TYR A 100 4.37 6.67 6.21
N LEU A 101 3.56 6.30 5.22
CA LEU A 101 3.02 7.24 4.24
C LEU A 101 2.13 8.31 4.90
N GLN A 102 1.32 7.94 5.90
CA GLN A 102 0.58 8.89 6.72
C GLN A 102 1.52 9.89 7.40
N SER A 103 2.58 9.41 8.05
CA SER A 103 3.55 10.27 8.75
C SER A 103 4.31 11.23 7.84
N ARG A 104 4.50 10.89 6.56
CA ARG A 104 5.10 11.76 5.54
C ARG A 104 4.11 12.80 5.02
N THR A 105 2.82 12.52 5.18
CA THR A 105 1.74 13.37 4.71
C THR A 105 1.28 14.33 5.80
N ASP A 106 1.39 14.01 7.09
CA ASP A 106 1.06 14.95 8.18
C ASP A 106 1.95 16.21 8.16
#